data_AF-A0A846HJ78-F1
#
_entry.id   AF-A0A846HJ78-F1
#
_cell.length_a   1.000
_cell.length_b   1.000
_cell.length_c   1.000
_cell.angle_alpha   90.00
_cell.angle_beta   90.00
_cell.angle_gamma   90.00
#
_symmetry.space_group_name_H-M   'P 1'
#
loop_
_entity.id
_entity.type
_entity.pdbx_description
1 polymer ?
#
loop_
_entity_poly.entity_id
_entity_poly.type
_entity_poly.pdbx_seq_one_letter_code
_entity_poly.pdbx_strand_id
1 'polypeptide(L)'
;MLGLTGRQDFKFPACATTLTLAAIIFEHIMRIFPAAFILTLFFLTSCKNLKEHEWSALPEVTKISELQQTEFVPTLESPINGNKNVVYATAFLFAWDKVKQELKLPIALTDRNSDEFKLVNQSASYKNTMTDNEYSAEVETVDDVIIARAFFNKTLPFPSRLQKIEKPILFNNTNVLAFGIQSYDEEAAKFTEIVYYKNDDNFILKLTPKDKEHQILLAKGLDKVANLMAAVEQTKKLTNAGSKERTSPKVAWKYVLNDIDIFSIPTIKFNIEANYSDIEGQTFTTKGNLHHVEVAYQRTGFILNENGAVVESEASFALDSASAEPVKIVPKKMLFDKPFFVIIKRANSNNPYFVMYVQNTELLTKE
;
A
#
# COMPACT_ATOMS: atom_id res chain seq x y z
N MET A 1 0.38 59.04 5.41
CA MET A 1 -0.56 58.62 4.35
C MET A 1 0.27 57.88 3.30
N LEU A 2 0.23 56.54 3.29
CA LEU A 2 -0.60 55.71 2.38
C LEU A 2 -0.18 55.93 0.90
N GLY A 3 0.23 54.91 0.12
CA GLY A 3 0.11 53.48 0.35
C GLY A 3 0.95 52.60 -0.59
N LEU A 4 1.03 51.34 -0.13
CA LEU A 4 1.53 50.14 -0.76
C LEU A 4 0.55 49.64 -1.84
N THR A 5 1.06 48.96 -2.88
CA THR A 5 0.62 47.60 -3.28
C THR A 5 1.62 47.00 -4.27
N GLY A 6 2.59 46.23 -3.75
CA GLY A 6 3.31 45.21 -4.48
C GLY A 6 2.99 43.87 -3.82
N ARG A 7 2.20 43.03 -4.49
CA ARG A 7 1.79 41.71 -4.02
C ARG A 7 3.00 40.79 -4.14
N GLN A 8 3.64 40.47 -3.00
CA GLN A 8 4.60 39.37 -2.92
C GLN A 8 3.84 38.07 -2.73
N ASP A 9 3.97 37.17 -3.69
CA ASP A 9 3.53 35.79 -3.58
C ASP A 9 4.40 35.08 -2.53
N PHE A 10 3.80 34.77 -1.38
CA PHE A 10 4.40 33.91 -0.37
C PHE A 10 4.37 32.46 -0.86
N LYS A 11 5.53 31.96 -1.28
CA LYS A 11 5.79 30.52 -1.42
C LYS A 11 5.86 29.92 -0.01
N PHE A 12 4.90 29.05 0.32
CA PHE A 12 4.99 28.17 1.48
C PHE A 12 5.77 26.91 1.06
N PRO A 13 6.88 26.53 1.72
CA PRO A 13 7.46 25.22 1.52
C PRO A 13 6.61 24.17 2.25
N ALA A 14 6.32 23.06 1.57
CA ALA A 14 5.63 21.87 2.07
C ALA A 14 6.39 21.16 3.22
N CYS A 15 6.42 21.80 4.38
CA CYS A 15 6.91 21.28 5.66
C CYS A 15 5.75 21.25 6.67
N ALA A 16 4.57 20.79 6.26
CA ALA A 16 3.39 20.76 7.14
C ALA A 16 3.30 19.47 8.00
N THR A 17 4.07 18.43 7.66
CA THR A 17 4.11 17.15 8.40
C THR A 17 5.20 17.10 9.47
N THR A 18 6.27 17.89 9.32
CA THR A 18 7.27 18.12 10.39
C THR A 18 6.74 19.05 11.47
N LEU A 19 5.91 20.05 11.12
CA LEU A 19 5.32 20.99 12.08
C LEU A 19 4.30 20.35 13.03
N THR A 20 3.49 19.39 12.59
CA THR A 20 2.50 18.72 13.45
C THR A 20 3.13 17.72 14.41
N LEU A 21 4.11 16.92 13.96
CA LEU A 21 4.80 15.96 14.82
C LEU A 21 5.78 16.65 15.78
N ALA A 22 6.49 17.70 15.32
CA ALA A 22 7.32 18.51 16.20
C ALA A 22 6.47 19.24 17.26
N ALA A 23 5.26 19.68 16.94
CA ALA A 23 4.34 20.27 17.92
C ALA A 23 3.85 19.24 18.95
N ILE A 24 3.56 18.00 18.54
CA ILE A 24 3.15 16.92 19.47
C ILE A 24 4.30 16.54 20.39
N ILE A 25 5.51 16.35 19.85
CA ILE A 25 6.72 16.06 20.63
C ILE A 25 7.07 17.23 21.55
N PHE A 26 6.96 18.48 21.06
CA PHE A 26 7.21 19.69 21.85
C PHE A 26 6.18 19.91 22.96
N GLU A 27 4.88 19.71 22.72
CA GLU A 27 3.84 19.77 23.76
C GLU A 27 4.05 18.69 24.84
N HIS A 28 4.50 17.49 24.46
CA HIS A 28 4.76 16.42 25.43
C HIS A 28 6.03 16.67 26.25
N ILE A 29 7.14 17.08 25.62
CA ILE A 29 8.40 17.41 26.29
C ILE A 29 8.22 18.60 27.25
N MET A 30 7.47 19.63 26.86
CA MET A 30 7.18 20.80 27.70
C MET A 30 6.29 20.49 28.91
N ARG A 31 5.51 19.39 28.88
CA ARG A 31 4.73 18.93 30.04
C ARG A 31 5.58 18.20 31.09
N ILE A 32 6.69 17.58 30.66
CA ILE A 32 7.52 16.75 31.53
C ILE A 32 8.71 17.55 32.10
N PHE A 33 9.25 18.52 31.37
CA PHE A 33 10.35 19.38 31.81
C PHE A 33 10.07 20.88 31.55
N PRO A 34 9.35 21.59 32.44
CA PRO A 34 8.94 22.99 32.20
C PRO A 34 10.10 24.01 32.20
N ALA A 35 11.34 23.57 32.47
CA ALA A 35 12.54 24.43 32.54
C ALA A 35 13.51 24.28 31.36
N ALA A 36 13.21 23.43 30.36
CA ALA A 36 14.10 23.22 29.22
C ALA A 36 13.84 24.26 28.11
N PHE A 37 14.67 25.31 28.06
CA PHE A 37 14.65 26.28 26.95
C PHE A 37 15.39 25.67 25.75
N ILE A 38 14.70 24.82 24.98
CA ILE A 38 15.27 24.18 23.79
C ILE A 38 15.22 25.19 22.62
N LEU A 39 16.35 25.84 22.35
CA LEU A 39 16.56 26.62 21.14
C LEU A 39 16.95 25.66 20.01
N THR A 40 15.99 24.97 19.40
CA THR A 40 16.24 24.11 18.23
C THR A 40 16.49 24.97 17.00
N LEU A 41 17.77 25.12 16.64
CA LEU A 41 18.18 25.62 15.33
C LEU A 41 17.73 24.58 14.28
N PHE A 42 16.66 24.89 13.54
CA PHE A 42 16.22 24.09 12.40
C PHE A 42 17.27 24.15 11.28
N PHE A 43 18.15 23.15 11.22
CA PHE A 43 18.96 22.92 10.02
C PHE A 43 18.06 22.30 8.94
N LEU A 44 17.52 23.17 8.09
CA LEU A 44 16.94 22.82 6.81
C LEU A 44 18.05 22.27 5.90
N THR A 45 18.33 20.97 5.97
CA THR A 45 19.20 20.33 4.98
C THR A 45 18.49 19.21 4.25
N SER A 46 18.08 19.57 3.03
CA SER A 46 18.03 18.70 1.84
C SER A 46 16.93 17.65 1.76
N CYS A 47 15.67 18.10 1.75
CA CYS A 47 14.65 17.41 0.95
C CYS A 47 14.95 17.67 -0.53
N LYS A 48 15.56 16.70 -1.22
CA LYS A 48 15.62 16.72 -2.69
C LYS A 48 14.18 16.63 -3.22
N ASN A 49 13.70 17.72 -3.82
CA ASN A 49 12.51 17.87 -4.68
C ASN A 49 11.69 16.58 -4.89
N LEU A 50 10.90 16.19 -3.89
CA LEU A 50 9.80 15.26 -4.08
C LEU A 50 8.66 16.08 -4.68
N LYS A 51 8.10 15.63 -5.82
CA LYS A 51 7.03 16.36 -6.53
C LYS A 51 5.85 16.59 -5.58
N GLU A 52 5.67 17.86 -5.21
CA GLU A 52 4.64 18.41 -4.31
C GLU A 52 3.19 18.10 -4.77
N HIS A 53 3.03 17.69 -6.03
CA HIS A 53 1.75 17.64 -6.74
C HIS A 53 0.82 16.48 -6.31
N GLU A 54 1.32 15.42 -5.68
CA GLU A 54 0.54 14.18 -5.47
C GLU A 54 -0.04 14.03 -4.06
N TRP A 55 0.57 14.66 -3.05
CA TRP A 55 0.03 14.66 -1.68
C TRP A 55 -1.27 15.47 -1.56
N SER A 56 -1.43 16.50 -2.40
CA SER A 56 -2.66 17.29 -2.47
C SER A 56 -3.89 16.48 -2.90
N ALA A 57 -3.67 15.33 -3.56
CA ALA A 57 -4.75 14.46 -4.00
C ALA A 57 -5.25 13.53 -2.90
N LEU A 58 -4.50 13.29 -1.82
CA LEU A 58 -4.95 12.46 -0.70
C LEU A 58 -6.08 13.16 0.07
N PRO A 59 -7.05 12.42 0.63
CA PRO A 59 -8.01 13.01 1.56
C PRO A 59 -7.31 13.48 2.84
N GLU A 60 -8.04 14.24 3.66
CA GLU A 60 -7.57 14.60 5.00
C GLU A 60 -7.25 13.35 5.82
N VAL A 61 -6.31 13.50 6.75
CA VAL A 61 -5.87 12.39 7.60
C VAL A 61 -7.00 12.00 8.53
N THR A 62 -7.33 10.71 8.54
CA THR A 62 -8.31 10.10 9.44
C THR A 62 -7.59 9.20 10.42
N LYS A 63 -7.91 9.29 11.71
CA LYS A 63 -7.36 8.38 12.72
C LYS A 63 -8.00 7.00 12.58
N ILE A 64 -7.21 5.94 12.70
CA ILE A 64 -7.72 4.56 12.60
C ILE A 64 -8.83 4.28 13.63
N SER A 65 -8.77 4.93 14.81
CA SER A 65 -9.80 4.83 15.85
C SER A 65 -11.19 5.34 15.43
N GLU A 66 -11.25 6.16 14.37
CA GLU A 66 -12.51 6.67 13.81
C GLU A 66 -13.10 5.70 12.78
N LEU A 67 -12.31 4.73 12.30
CA LEU A 67 -12.71 3.72 11.32
C LEU A 67 -13.08 2.41 12.03
N GLN A 68 -14.37 2.15 12.16
CA GLN A 68 -14.89 1.02 12.93
C GLN A 68 -14.73 -0.32 12.20
N GLN A 69 -14.59 -0.29 10.87
CA GLN A 69 -14.57 -1.45 10.00
C GLN A 69 -13.23 -1.62 9.28
N THR A 70 -12.14 -1.05 9.83
CA THR A 70 -10.79 -1.13 9.27
C THR A 70 -9.78 -1.36 10.39
N GLU A 71 -8.83 -2.26 10.14
CA GLU A 71 -7.64 -2.48 10.96
C GLU A 71 -6.41 -2.09 10.15
N PHE A 72 -5.49 -1.37 10.81
CA PHE A 72 -4.16 -1.10 10.28
C PHE A 72 -3.16 -1.95 11.05
N VAL A 73 -2.51 -2.89 10.38
CA VAL A 73 -1.61 -3.86 11.00
C VAL A 73 -0.14 -3.59 10.64
N PRO A 74 0.81 -3.76 11.58
CA PRO A 74 2.22 -3.49 11.36
C PRO A 74 2.95 -4.63 10.64
N THR A 75 2.37 -5.82 10.52
CA THR A 75 3.01 -6.99 9.88
C THR A 75 2.07 -7.72 8.91
N LEU A 76 2.61 -8.51 7.98
CA LEU A 76 1.80 -9.41 7.16
C LEU A 76 1.29 -10.62 7.96
N GLU A 77 1.96 -10.92 9.07
CA GLU A 77 1.70 -12.05 9.95
C GLU A 77 0.54 -11.79 10.91
N SER A 78 0.18 -10.52 11.13
CA SER A 78 -0.91 -10.10 12.01
C SER A 78 -2.23 -10.78 11.61
N PRO A 79 -3.00 -11.31 12.58
CA PRO A 79 -4.20 -12.07 12.30
C PRO A 79 -5.28 -11.20 11.65
N ILE A 80 -5.99 -11.75 10.66
CA ILE A 80 -7.21 -11.14 10.12
C ILE A 80 -8.37 -11.54 11.02
N ASN A 81 -8.90 -10.58 11.77
CA ASN A 81 -10.00 -10.80 12.71
C ASN A 81 -11.32 -10.24 12.17
N GLY A 82 -12.35 -11.09 12.15
CA GLY A 82 -13.71 -10.67 11.82
C GLY A 82 -13.88 -10.17 10.38
N ASN A 83 -14.68 -9.12 10.22
CA ASN A 83 -15.15 -8.62 8.92
C ASN A 83 -14.66 -7.19 8.62
N LYS A 84 -13.45 -6.85 9.04
CA LYS A 84 -12.84 -5.53 8.78
C LYS A 84 -11.97 -5.55 7.53
N ASN A 85 -11.80 -4.38 6.93
CA ASN A 85 -10.68 -4.16 6.01
C ASN A 85 -9.39 -4.31 6.81
N VAL A 86 -8.33 -4.83 6.18
CA VAL A 86 -7.02 -4.95 6.84
C VAL A 86 -5.98 -4.33 5.93
N VAL A 87 -5.26 -3.34 6.43
CA VAL A 87 -4.23 -2.61 5.68
C VAL A 87 -2.87 -2.90 6.29
N TYR A 88 -1.88 -3.20 5.44
CA TYR A 88 -0.48 -3.35 5.80
C TYR A 88 0.39 -2.50 4.88
N ALA A 89 1.37 -1.80 5.46
CA ALA A 89 2.42 -1.12 4.73
C ALA A 89 3.75 -1.23 5.47
N THR A 90 4.83 -1.51 4.75
CA THR A 90 6.11 -1.99 5.29
C THR A 90 6.92 -0.98 6.11
N ALA A 91 6.56 0.31 6.09
CA ALA A 91 7.39 1.39 6.63
C ALA A 91 7.71 1.21 8.11
N PHE A 92 6.72 0.82 8.92
CA PHE A 92 6.93 0.62 10.36
C PHE A 92 8.01 -0.42 10.67
N LEU A 93 8.06 -1.53 9.92
CA LEU A 93 9.09 -2.55 10.09
C LEU A 93 10.49 -2.08 9.67
N PHE A 94 10.60 -1.16 8.70
CA PHE A 94 11.88 -0.51 8.39
C PHE A 94 12.36 0.39 9.54
N ALA A 95 11.45 1.15 10.17
CA ALA A 95 11.80 1.95 11.35
C ALA A 95 12.21 1.05 12.53
N TRP A 96 11.47 -0.02 12.79
CA TRP A 96 11.83 -1.00 13.82
C TRP A 96 13.19 -1.66 13.54
N ASP A 97 13.53 -1.92 12.28
CA ASP A 97 14.85 -2.42 11.93
C ASP A 97 15.97 -1.43 12.27
N LYS A 98 15.74 -0.12 12.14
CA LYS A 98 16.69 0.90 12.57
C LYS A 98 16.88 0.95 14.08
N VAL A 99 15.83 0.74 14.87
CA VAL A 99 15.96 0.56 16.34
C VAL A 99 16.87 -0.63 16.65
N LYS A 100 16.64 -1.79 16.01
CA LYS A 100 17.48 -2.99 16.19
C LYS A 100 18.94 -2.72 15.80
N GLN A 101 19.17 -1.98 14.71
CA GLN A 101 20.50 -1.61 14.23
C GLN A 101 21.22 -0.66 15.19
N GLU A 102 20.52 0.29 15.81
CA GLU A 102 21.10 1.25 16.76
C GLU A 102 21.49 0.56 18.07
N LEU A 103 20.62 -0.31 18.58
CA LEU A 103 20.87 -1.07 19.82
C LEU A 103 22.06 -2.03 19.68
N LYS A 104 22.32 -2.59 18.48
CA LYS A 104 23.42 -3.54 18.18
C LYS A 104 23.47 -4.76 19.12
N LEU A 105 22.35 -5.07 19.77
CA LEU A 105 22.24 -6.10 20.79
C LEU A 105 20.95 -6.91 20.58
N PRO A 106 20.95 -8.21 20.92
CA PRO A 106 19.74 -9.02 20.87
C PRO A 106 18.65 -8.42 21.76
N ILE A 107 17.45 -8.28 21.20
CA ILE A 107 16.24 -7.89 21.93
C ILE A 107 15.63 -9.15 22.55
N ALA A 108 15.54 -9.18 23.88
CA ALA A 108 14.83 -10.21 24.62
C ALA A 108 13.44 -9.72 25.02
N LEU A 109 12.43 -10.46 24.57
CA LEU A 109 11.02 -10.29 24.94
C LEU A 109 10.64 -11.29 26.03
N THR A 110 9.53 -11.01 26.70
CA THR A 110 8.92 -11.86 27.74
C THR A 110 7.53 -12.32 27.31
N ASP A 111 6.98 -13.32 28.01
CA ASP A 111 5.62 -13.81 27.73
C ASP A 111 4.54 -12.74 27.95
N ARG A 112 4.84 -11.72 28.77
CA ARG A 112 3.94 -10.57 29.03
C ARG A 112 3.81 -9.62 27.85
N ASN A 113 4.72 -9.68 26.88
CA ASN A 113 4.61 -8.84 25.70
C ASN A 113 3.39 -9.24 24.85
N SER A 114 2.77 -8.26 24.21
CA SER A 114 1.68 -8.53 23.27
C SER A 114 2.14 -9.41 22.11
N ASP A 115 1.20 -10.16 21.54
CA ASP A 115 1.49 -11.00 20.37
C ASP A 115 1.90 -10.15 19.18
N GLU A 116 1.29 -8.98 19.00
CA GLU A 116 1.64 -8.04 17.92
C GLU A 116 3.08 -7.54 18.04
N PHE A 117 3.54 -7.19 19.25
CA PHE A 117 4.93 -6.76 19.45
C PHE A 117 5.92 -7.92 19.23
N LYS A 118 5.56 -9.14 19.62
CA LYS A 118 6.34 -10.35 19.30
C LYS A 118 6.46 -10.53 17.78
N LEU A 119 5.36 -10.37 17.03
CA LEU A 119 5.34 -10.45 15.57
C LEU A 119 6.22 -9.38 14.93
N VAL A 120 6.11 -8.11 15.35
CA VAL A 120 6.96 -7.02 14.85
C VAL A 120 8.44 -7.31 15.07
N ASN A 121 8.80 -7.84 16.24
CA ASN A 121 10.19 -8.17 16.54
C ASN A 121 10.74 -9.35 15.71
N GLN A 122 9.89 -10.32 15.40
CA GLN A 122 10.27 -11.56 14.71
C GLN A 122 10.13 -11.48 13.18
N SER A 123 9.28 -10.59 12.67
CA SER A 123 8.93 -10.53 11.25
C SER A 123 10.18 -10.33 10.40
N ALA A 124 10.21 -11.00 9.26
CA ALA A 124 11.24 -10.86 8.23
C ALA A 124 10.62 -10.55 6.86
N SER A 125 9.30 -10.42 6.80
CA SER A 125 8.58 -10.33 5.53
C SER A 125 8.80 -9.02 4.79
N TYR A 126 9.16 -7.96 5.51
CA TYR A 126 9.54 -6.65 4.97
C TYR A 126 10.91 -6.62 4.29
N LYS A 127 11.79 -7.59 4.56
CA LYS A 127 13.17 -7.56 4.05
C LYS A 127 13.18 -7.73 2.54
N ASN A 128 13.96 -6.88 1.85
CA ASN A 128 14.09 -6.87 0.39
C ASN A 128 12.76 -6.64 -0.35
N THR A 129 11.78 -5.99 0.28
CA THR A 129 10.52 -5.59 -0.38
C THR A 129 10.69 -4.34 -1.24
N MET A 130 11.67 -3.50 -0.89
CA MET A 130 12.06 -2.25 -1.57
C MET A 130 13.59 -2.15 -1.64
N THR A 131 14.12 -1.37 -2.59
CA THR A 131 15.55 -1.03 -2.70
C THR A 131 15.88 0.26 -1.94
N ASP A 132 17.15 0.47 -1.60
CA ASP A 132 17.61 1.58 -0.74
C ASP A 132 17.32 3.00 -1.30
N ASN A 133 17.00 3.11 -2.59
CA ASN A 133 16.61 4.35 -3.24
C ASN A 133 15.08 4.59 -3.27
N GLU A 134 14.27 3.65 -2.80
CA GLU A 134 12.80 3.74 -2.83
C GLU A 134 12.19 4.14 -1.49
N TYR A 135 12.98 4.11 -0.41
CA TYR A 135 12.57 4.50 0.92
C TYR A 135 13.72 5.21 1.64
N SER A 136 13.39 6.00 2.64
CA SER A 136 14.34 6.53 3.61
C SER A 136 14.07 5.89 4.96
N ALA A 137 15.11 5.45 5.67
CA ALA A 137 15.01 5.02 7.05
C ALA A 137 16.19 5.57 7.85
N GLU A 138 15.90 6.26 8.94
CA GLU A 138 16.86 6.96 9.78
C GLU A 138 16.63 6.61 11.25
N VAL A 139 17.69 6.74 12.04
CA VAL A 139 17.64 6.65 13.50
C VAL A 139 18.52 7.71 14.10
N GLU A 140 18.01 8.35 15.15
CA GLU A 140 18.73 9.31 15.97
C GLU A 140 18.51 8.99 17.44
N THR A 141 19.50 9.34 18.27
CA THR A 141 19.41 9.21 19.73
C THR A 141 19.47 10.61 20.33
N VAL A 142 18.41 11.02 21.02
CA VAL A 142 18.28 12.34 21.66
C VAL A 142 17.93 12.12 23.12
N ASP A 143 18.76 12.60 24.04
CA ASP A 143 18.56 12.45 25.49
C ASP A 143 18.20 11.01 25.92
N ASP A 144 18.99 10.03 25.43
CA ASP A 144 18.80 8.58 25.61
C ASP A 144 17.52 7.98 24.98
N VAL A 145 16.75 8.76 24.22
CA VAL A 145 15.59 8.29 23.44
C VAL A 145 16.02 7.95 22.02
N ILE A 146 15.79 6.70 21.60
CA ILE A 146 16.00 6.25 20.22
C ILE A 146 14.76 6.58 19.40
N ILE A 147 14.91 7.46 18.41
CA ILE A 147 13.86 7.83 17.47
C ILE A 147 14.21 7.24 16.11
N ALA A 148 13.44 6.27 15.66
CA ALA A 148 13.57 5.70 14.33
C ALA A 148 12.40 6.10 13.45
N ARG A 149 12.70 6.48 12.20
CA ARG A 149 11.71 6.89 11.21
C ARG A 149 11.96 6.15 9.92
N ALA A 150 10.87 5.78 9.24
CA ALA A 150 10.96 5.30 7.87
C ALA A 150 9.81 5.86 7.05
N PHE A 151 10.11 6.15 5.80
CA PHE A 151 9.19 6.77 4.86
C PHE A 151 9.44 6.23 3.46
N PHE A 152 8.37 5.96 2.74
CA PHE A 152 8.43 5.79 1.30
C PHE A 152 7.23 6.47 0.66
N ASN A 153 7.44 6.97 -0.56
CA ASN A 153 6.37 7.44 -1.41
C ASN A 153 6.55 6.77 -2.77
N LYS A 154 5.57 5.98 -3.18
CA LYS A 154 5.62 5.25 -4.44
C LYS A 154 4.38 5.54 -5.27
N THR A 155 4.61 6.13 -6.43
CA THR A 155 3.58 6.39 -7.45
C THR A 155 3.78 5.39 -8.57
N LEU A 156 2.73 4.62 -8.87
CA LEU A 156 2.76 3.53 -9.84
C LEU A 156 1.84 3.81 -11.02
N PRO A 157 2.29 4.66 -11.95
CA PRO A 157 1.47 5.01 -13.09
C PRO A 157 1.09 3.91 -14.03
N PHE A 158 -0.13 3.92 -14.56
CA PHE A 158 -0.48 3.03 -15.67
C PHE A 158 0.07 3.58 -16.99
N PRO A 159 0.47 2.70 -17.93
CA PRO A 159 0.86 3.07 -19.30
C PRO A 159 -0.16 4.00 -19.97
N SER A 160 -1.43 3.59 -19.99
CA SER A 160 -2.58 4.38 -20.40
C SER A 160 -3.66 4.39 -19.30
N ARG A 161 -4.64 5.28 -19.43
CA ARG A 161 -5.73 5.43 -18.47
C ARG A 161 -6.75 4.29 -18.65
N LEU A 162 -7.20 3.68 -17.56
CA LEU A 162 -8.34 2.75 -17.59
C LEU A 162 -9.67 3.51 -17.73
N GLN A 163 -10.72 2.82 -18.12
CA GLN A 163 -12.04 3.43 -18.25
C GLN A 163 -12.65 3.66 -16.86
N LYS A 164 -13.26 4.83 -16.64
CA LYS A 164 -14.19 4.97 -15.51
C LYS A 164 -15.44 4.17 -15.81
N ILE A 165 -15.92 3.40 -14.84
CA ILE A 165 -17.18 2.67 -14.97
C ILE A 165 -18.31 3.68 -14.71
N GLU A 166 -19.11 3.98 -15.73
CA GLU A 166 -20.15 5.02 -15.64
C GLU A 166 -21.21 4.69 -14.58
N LYS A 167 -21.59 3.41 -14.49
CA LYS A 167 -22.52 2.93 -13.48
C LYS A 167 -21.72 2.34 -12.32
N PRO A 168 -22.04 2.69 -11.06
CA PRO A 168 -21.38 2.09 -9.91
C PRO A 168 -21.52 0.56 -9.94
N ILE A 169 -20.54 -0.13 -9.35
CA ILE A 169 -20.67 -1.56 -9.08
C ILE A 169 -21.20 -1.77 -7.68
N LEU A 170 -21.98 -2.82 -7.49
CA LEU A 170 -22.57 -3.16 -6.21
C LEU A 170 -21.59 -4.01 -5.38
N PHE A 171 -20.84 -3.38 -4.47
CA PHE A 171 -19.91 -4.07 -3.58
C PHE A 171 -20.60 -4.45 -2.26
N ASN A 172 -20.79 -5.74 -1.99
CA ASN A 172 -21.50 -6.23 -0.78
C ASN A 172 -22.80 -5.44 -0.48
N ASN A 173 -23.58 -5.10 -1.52
CA ASN A 173 -24.81 -4.30 -1.47
C ASN A 173 -24.66 -2.77 -1.35
N THR A 174 -23.46 -2.22 -1.51
CA THR A 174 -23.22 -0.76 -1.56
C THR A 174 -22.71 -0.36 -2.93
N ASN A 175 -23.30 0.68 -3.54
CA ASN A 175 -22.78 1.26 -4.77
C ASN A 175 -21.43 1.93 -4.51
N VAL A 176 -20.43 1.57 -5.29
CA VAL A 176 -19.10 2.17 -5.26
C VAL A 176 -18.65 2.55 -6.66
N LEU A 177 -17.92 3.66 -6.74
CA LEU A 177 -17.27 4.07 -7.98
C LEU A 177 -16.20 3.06 -8.36
N ALA A 178 -16.06 2.79 -9.65
CA ALA A 178 -15.11 1.82 -10.16
C ALA A 178 -14.43 2.29 -11.45
N PHE A 179 -13.35 1.61 -11.80
CA PHE A 179 -12.64 1.76 -13.07
C PHE A 179 -12.24 0.39 -13.62
N GLY A 180 -11.90 0.30 -14.91
CA GLY A 180 -11.47 -0.96 -15.53
C GLY A 180 -11.66 -0.96 -17.05
N ILE A 181 -12.21 -2.05 -17.58
CA ILE A 181 -12.54 -2.23 -19.00
C ILE A 181 -14.00 -2.68 -19.09
N GLN A 182 -14.88 -1.84 -19.65
CA GLN A 182 -16.26 -2.20 -20.03
C GLN A 182 -16.41 -2.49 -21.52
N SER A 183 -15.53 -1.89 -22.32
CA SER A 183 -15.38 -2.12 -23.75
C SER A 183 -13.90 -2.34 -24.03
N TYR A 184 -13.57 -3.23 -24.97
CA TYR A 184 -12.18 -3.57 -25.25
C TYR A 184 -11.32 -2.33 -25.49
N ASP A 185 -10.17 -2.32 -24.84
CA ASP A 185 -9.17 -1.26 -24.95
C ASP A 185 -7.81 -1.95 -25.07
N GLU A 186 -7.23 -1.86 -26.27
CA GLU A 186 -5.97 -2.54 -26.60
C GLU A 186 -4.81 -2.03 -25.74
N GLU A 187 -4.77 -0.72 -25.44
CA GLU A 187 -3.73 -0.11 -24.62
C GLU A 187 -3.86 -0.57 -23.17
N ALA A 188 -5.09 -0.61 -22.64
CA ALA A 188 -5.37 -1.16 -21.32
C ALA A 188 -5.03 -2.66 -21.22
N ALA A 189 -5.30 -3.43 -22.27
CA ALA A 189 -4.99 -4.85 -22.34
C ALA A 189 -3.47 -5.13 -22.31
N LYS A 190 -2.63 -4.26 -22.90
CA LYS A 190 -1.16 -4.43 -22.93
C LYS A 190 -0.51 -4.48 -21.55
N PHE A 191 -1.11 -3.87 -20.54
CA PHE A 191 -0.60 -3.88 -19.17
C PHE A 191 -1.48 -4.63 -18.16
N THR A 192 -2.55 -5.27 -18.63
CA THR A 192 -3.45 -6.08 -17.82
C THR A 192 -3.29 -7.55 -18.15
N GLU A 193 -2.91 -8.35 -17.16
CA GLU A 193 -2.76 -9.80 -17.32
C GLU A 193 -3.70 -10.56 -16.38
N ILE A 194 -4.41 -11.55 -16.92
CA ILE A 194 -5.10 -12.56 -16.11
C ILE A 194 -4.04 -13.58 -15.71
N VAL A 195 -3.60 -13.56 -14.45
CA VAL A 195 -2.55 -14.47 -13.97
C VAL A 195 -3.11 -15.75 -13.34
N TYR A 196 -4.38 -15.72 -12.93
CA TYR A 196 -5.15 -16.90 -12.54
C TYR A 196 -6.64 -16.70 -12.86
N TYR A 197 -7.31 -17.75 -13.32
CA TYR A 197 -8.75 -17.70 -13.58
C TYR A 197 -9.38 -19.10 -13.41
N LYS A 198 -10.32 -19.20 -12.47
CA LYS A 198 -11.17 -20.36 -12.27
C LYS A 198 -12.59 -20.06 -12.77
N ASN A 199 -13.12 -18.89 -12.42
CA ASN A 199 -14.42 -18.34 -12.84
C ASN A 199 -14.50 -16.84 -12.48
N ASP A 200 -15.64 -16.19 -12.78
CA ASP A 200 -15.93 -14.77 -12.51
C ASP A 200 -15.86 -14.36 -11.03
N ASP A 201 -15.71 -15.32 -10.12
CA ASP A 201 -15.62 -15.10 -8.67
C ASP A 201 -14.30 -15.54 -8.06
N ASN A 202 -13.41 -16.13 -8.85
CA ASN A 202 -12.13 -16.62 -8.41
C ASN A 202 -11.10 -16.43 -9.54
N PHE A 203 -10.40 -15.32 -9.46
CA PHE A 203 -9.44 -14.88 -10.46
C PHE A 203 -8.43 -13.91 -9.82
N ILE A 204 -7.30 -13.74 -10.51
CA ILE A 204 -6.26 -12.79 -10.14
C ILE A 204 -5.89 -11.98 -11.37
N LEU A 205 -6.03 -10.66 -11.28
CA LEU A 205 -5.53 -9.72 -12.27
C LEU A 205 -4.17 -9.17 -11.81
N LYS A 206 -3.26 -9.00 -12.76
CA LYS A 206 -2.02 -8.25 -12.60
C LYS A 206 -2.09 -7.01 -13.48
N LEU A 207 -1.93 -5.85 -12.86
CA LEU A 207 -1.73 -4.58 -13.57
C LEU A 207 -0.24 -4.22 -13.48
N THR A 208 0.38 -4.02 -14.64
CA THR A 208 1.79 -3.62 -14.76
C THR A 208 1.87 -2.09 -14.94
N PRO A 209 2.33 -1.33 -13.93
CA PRO A 209 2.57 0.09 -14.10
C PRO A 209 3.74 0.38 -15.07
N LYS A 210 3.94 1.65 -15.42
CA LYS A 210 5.07 2.15 -16.24
C LYS A 210 6.40 1.76 -15.65
N ASP A 211 6.52 1.85 -14.34
CA ASP A 211 7.65 1.30 -13.61
C ASP A 211 7.49 -0.23 -13.53
N LYS A 212 8.00 -0.91 -14.56
CA LYS A 212 7.90 -2.37 -14.74
C LYS A 212 8.66 -3.16 -13.68
N GLU A 213 9.43 -2.50 -12.79
CA GLU A 213 9.98 -3.16 -11.61
C GLU A 213 8.91 -3.50 -10.58
N HIS A 214 7.70 -2.97 -10.73
CA HIS A 214 6.57 -3.19 -9.83
C HIS A 214 5.38 -3.84 -10.53
N GLN A 215 4.49 -4.39 -9.71
CA GLN A 215 3.22 -4.96 -10.15
C GLN A 215 2.17 -4.75 -9.07
N ILE A 216 0.92 -4.63 -9.52
CA ILE A 216 -0.28 -4.61 -8.67
C ILE A 216 -1.05 -5.89 -8.96
N LEU A 217 -1.24 -6.73 -7.94
CA LEU A 217 -2.04 -7.94 -8.02
C LEU A 217 -3.37 -7.69 -7.31
N LEU A 218 -4.47 -8.05 -7.97
CA LEU A 218 -5.82 -7.96 -7.45
C LEU A 218 -6.39 -9.38 -7.42
N ALA A 219 -6.61 -9.92 -6.23
CA ALA A 219 -7.01 -11.33 -6.05
C ALA A 219 -8.40 -11.44 -5.42
N LYS A 220 -9.35 -12.04 -6.15
CA LYS A 220 -10.72 -12.30 -5.70
C LYS A 220 -10.93 -13.79 -5.49
N GLY A 221 -11.69 -14.16 -4.47
CA GLY A 221 -12.11 -15.54 -4.25
C GLY A 221 -11.00 -16.46 -3.72
N LEU A 222 -10.02 -15.90 -3.00
CA LEU A 222 -9.09 -16.70 -2.21
C LEU A 222 -9.84 -17.49 -1.12
N ASP A 223 -9.27 -18.61 -0.69
CA ASP A 223 -9.81 -19.34 0.45
C ASP A 223 -9.66 -18.50 1.73
N LYS A 224 -10.37 -18.86 2.80
CA LYS A 224 -10.21 -18.17 4.09
C LYS A 224 -8.77 -18.29 4.57
N VAL A 225 -8.14 -17.14 4.78
CA VAL A 225 -6.76 -17.02 5.27
C VAL A 225 -6.73 -16.52 6.71
N ALA A 226 -5.68 -16.90 7.45
CA ALA A 226 -5.49 -16.45 8.83
C ALA A 226 -4.87 -15.06 8.93
N ASN A 227 -4.06 -14.66 7.94
CA ASN A 227 -3.34 -13.39 7.89
C ASN A 227 -3.03 -12.98 6.44
N LEU A 228 -2.48 -11.78 6.25
CA LEU A 228 -2.14 -11.26 4.92
C LEU A 228 -1.00 -12.05 4.26
N MET A 229 -0.07 -12.60 5.04
CA MET A 229 0.99 -13.47 4.52
C MET A 229 0.41 -14.71 3.82
N ALA A 230 -0.56 -15.39 4.44
CA ALA A 230 -1.23 -16.54 3.84
C ALA A 230 -1.95 -16.17 2.53
N ALA A 231 -2.54 -14.97 2.43
CA ALA A 231 -3.13 -14.48 1.18
C ALA A 231 -2.06 -14.26 0.08
N VAL A 232 -0.91 -13.71 0.44
CA VAL A 232 0.23 -13.52 -0.48
C VAL A 232 0.74 -14.87 -0.98
N GLU A 233 0.91 -15.85 -0.10
CA GLU A 233 1.35 -17.20 -0.45
C GLU A 233 0.34 -17.93 -1.34
N GLN A 234 -0.95 -17.83 -1.03
CA GLN A 234 -2.01 -18.41 -1.84
C GLN A 234 -2.05 -17.77 -3.23
N THR A 235 -1.96 -16.44 -3.32
CA THR A 235 -1.87 -15.69 -4.58
C THR A 235 -0.68 -16.15 -5.42
N LYS A 236 0.49 -16.34 -4.79
CA LYS A 236 1.70 -16.87 -5.45
C LYS A 236 1.47 -18.29 -5.98
N LYS A 237 0.86 -19.18 -5.18
CA LYS A 237 0.54 -20.56 -5.58
C LYS A 237 -0.40 -20.60 -6.78
N LEU A 238 -1.47 -19.79 -6.75
CA LEU A 238 -2.45 -19.72 -7.84
C LEU A 238 -1.85 -19.10 -9.11
N THR A 239 -1.05 -18.06 -8.99
CA THR A 239 -0.30 -17.48 -10.12
C THR A 239 0.62 -18.50 -10.78
N ASN A 240 1.35 -19.30 -9.98
CA ASN A 240 2.19 -20.37 -10.49
C ASN A 240 1.38 -21.49 -11.17
N ALA A 241 0.20 -21.82 -10.64
CA ALA A 241 -0.71 -22.76 -11.28
C ALA A 241 -1.21 -22.21 -12.63
N GLY A 242 -1.61 -20.94 -12.68
CA GLY A 242 -2.03 -20.27 -13.91
C GLY A 242 -0.95 -20.21 -14.98
N SER A 243 0.30 -19.98 -14.59
CA SER A 243 1.47 -20.04 -15.49
C SER A 243 1.70 -21.44 -16.07
N LYS A 244 1.34 -22.50 -15.35
CA LYS A 244 1.39 -23.88 -15.88
C LYS A 244 0.18 -24.21 -16.75
N GLU A 245 -1.02 -23.78 -16.34
CA GLU A 245 -2.26 -24.03 -17.09
C GLU A 245 -2.24 -23.34 -18.47
N ARG A 246 -1.70 -22.11 -18.57
CA ARG A 246 -1.68 -21.35 -19.83
C ARG A 246 -0.89 -22.00 -20.97
N THR A 247 -0.01 -22.96 -20.67
CA THR A 247 0.73 -23.71 -21.71
C THR A 247 -0.12 -24.78 -22.38
N SER A 248 -1.29 -25.12 -21.80
CA SER A 248 -2.23 -26.10 -22.34
C SER A 248 -3.24 -25.41 -23.28
N PRO A 249 -3.29 -25.78 -24.58
CA PRO A 249 -4.22 -25.16 -25.53
C PRO A 249 -5.70 -25.26 -25.11
N LYS A 250 -6.07 -26.30 -24.34
CA LYS A 250 -7.45 -26.53 -23.88
C LYS A 250 -7.95 -25.46 -22.92
N VAL A 251 -7.06 -24.81 -22.18
CA VAL A 251 -7.41 -23.83 -21.12
C VAL A 251 -6.67 -22.51 -21.25
N ALA A 252 -5.83 -22.33 -22.28
CA ALA A 252 -5.12 -21.08 -22.56
C ALA A 252 -6.05 -19.87 -22.69
N TRP A 253 -7.28 -20.07 -23.20
CA TRP A 253 -8.31 -19.03 -23.34
C TRP A 253 -8.62 -18.28 -22.04
N LYS A 254 -8.40 -18.91 -20.88
CA LYS A 254 -8.58 -18.30 -19.56
C LYS A 254 -7.66 -17.10 -19.31
N TYR A 255 -6.50 -17.10 -19.94
CA TYR A 255 -5.40 -16.17 -19.68
C TYR A 255 -5.22 -15.12 -20.78
N VAL A 256 -6.10 -15.14 -21.78
CA VAL A 256 -6.16 -14.15 -22.85
C VAL A 256 -7.35 -13.23 -22.57
N LEU A 257 -7.08 -11.93 -22.54
CA LEU A 257 -8.11 -10.90 -22.48
C LEU A 257 -8.59 -10.62 -23.90
N ASN A 258 -9.86 -10.89 -24.16
CA ASN A 258 -10.54 -10.71 -25.44
C ASN A 258 -11.46 -9.49 -25.40
N ASP A 259 -12.02 -9.15 -26.55
CA ASP A 259 -12.88 -7.99 -26.77
C ASP A 259 -14.23 -8.01 -26.03
N ILE A 260 -14.71 -9.21 -25.68
CA ILE A 260 -15.94 -9.42 -24.92
C ILE A 260 -15.72 -9.59 -23.40
N ASP A 261 -14.47 -9.55 -22.93
CA ASP A 261 -14.16 -9.63 -21.51
C ASP A 261 -14.29 -8.26 -20.85
N ILE A 262 -14.74 -8.25 -19.60
CA ILE A 262 -14.84 -7.03 -18.80
C ILE A 262 -14.21 -7.21 -17.42
N PHE A 263 -13.67 -6.14 -16.87
CA PHE A 263 -13.31 -6.08 -15.46
C PHE A 263 -13.61 -4.71 -14.84
N SER A 264 -13.86 -4.70 -13.54
CA SER A 264 -14.12 -3.48 -12.79
C SER A 264 -13.55 -3.58 -11.39
N ILE A 265 -12.82 -2.54 -10.99
CA ILE A 265 -12.09 -2.43 -9.73
C ILE A 265 -12.66 -1.22 -8.98
N PRO A 266 -13.11 -1.36 -7.72
CA PRO A 266 -13.51 -0.23 -6.90
C PRO A 266 -12.40 0.82 -6.80
N THR A 267 -12.78 2.09 -6.84
CA THR A 267 -11.86 3.20 -6.57
C THR A 267 -11.58 3.26 -5.08
N ILE A 268 -10.29 3.19 -4.70
CA ILE A 268 -9.85 3.22 -3.31
C ILE A 268 -9.11 4.53 -3.09
N LYS A 269 -9.46 5.25 -2.01
CA LYS A 269 -8.82 6.52 -1.65
C LYS A 269 -8.92 6.75 -0.15
N PHE A 270 -7.78 6.71 0.54
CA PHE A 270 -7.74 6.96 1.99
C PHE A 270 -6.42 7.61 2.43
N ASN A 271 -6.43 8.15 3.64
CA ASN A 271 -5.26 8.69 4.33
C ASN A 271 -5.41 8.41 5.82
N ILE A 272 -4.86 7.29 6.27
CA ILE A 272 -5.07 6.80 7.64
C ILE A 272 -3.82 6.98 8.47
N GLU A 273 -3.98 7.34 9.73
CA GLU A 273 -2.92 7.29 10.73
C GLU A 273 -3.30 6.39 11.90
N ALA A 274 -2.31 5.72 12.48
CA ALA A 274 -2.47 4.84 13.62
C ALA A 274 -1.32 5.03 14.60
N ASN A 275 -1.67 4.99 15.90
CA ASN A 275 -0.74 4.62 16.96
C ASN A 275 -1.01 3.16 17.29
N TYR A 276 0.03 2.33 17.33
CA TYR A 276 -0.09 0.91 17.64
C TYR A 276 -0.11 0.72 19.15
N SER A 277 -1.29 0.85 19.76
CA SER A 277 -1.45 0.77 21.22
C SER A 277 -0.98 -0.56 21.84
N ASP A 278 -1.00 -1.65 21.07
CA ASP A 278 -0.51 -2.95 21.53
C ASP A 278 1.03 -3.04 21.54
N ILE A 279 1.70 -2.08 20.92
CA ILE A 279 3.17 -1.93 20.87
C ILE A 279 3.62 -0.82 21.81
N GLU A 280 2.88 0.27 21.92
CA GLU A 280 3.17 1.35 22.87
C GLU A 280 3.13 0.84 24.32
N GLY A 281 4.08 1.31 25.13
CA GLY A 281 4.28 0.85 26.51
C GLY A 281 4.90 -0.54 26.64
N GLN A 282 5.11 -1.29 25.55
CA GLN A 282 5.78 -2.58 25.61
C GLN A 282 7.24 -2.39 26.04
N THR A 283 7.69 -3.23 26.97
CA THR A 283 9.07 -3.23 27.45
C THR A 283 9.87 -4.38 26.86
N PHE A 284 11.15 -4.18 26.63
CA PHE A 284 12.09 -5.22 26.21
C PHE A 284 13.47 -5.00 26.83
N THR A 285 14.35 -6.01 26.76
CA THR A 285 15.71 -5.87 27.32
C THR A 285 16.80 -6.10 26.30
N THR A 286 17.92 -5.39 26.45
CA THR A 286 19.18 -5.67 25.74
C THR A 286 20.32 -5.75 26.75
N LYS A 287 20.97 -6.91 26.87
CA LYS A 287 22.04 -7.19 27.86
C LYS A 287 21.71 -6.73 29.30
N GLY A 288 20.45 -6.86 29.72
CA GLY A 288 19.98 -6.49 31.06
C GLY A 288 19.52 -5.03 31.21
N ASN A 289 19.72 -4.18 30.20
CA ASN A 289 19.15 -2.83 30.17
C ASN A 289 17.68 -2.92 29.74
N LEU A 290 16.79 -2.29 30.50
CA LEU A 290 15.36 -2.23 30.22
C LEU A 290 15.06 -1.04 29.30
N HIS A 291 14.30 -1.31 28.25
CA HIS A 291 13.79 -0.34 27.28
C HIS A 291 12.27 -0.39 27.27
N HIS A 292 11.64 0.68 26.83
CA HIS A 292 10.19 0.71 26.57
C HIS A 292 9.92 1.46 25.26
N VAL A 293 8.86 1.06 24.56
CA VAL A 293 8.40 1.74 23.36
C VAL A 293 7.47 2.88 23.79
N GLU A 294 7.90 4.13 23.59
CA GLU A 294 7.10 5.30 23.98
C GLU A 294 5.99 5.60 22.95
N VAL A 295 6.34 5.62 21.66
CA VAL A 295 5.42 5.92 20.55
C VAL A 295 5.64 4.93 19.41
N ALA A 296 4.54 4.45 18.82
CA ALA A 296 4.55 3.56 17.66
C ALA A 296 3.52 4.05 16.63
N TYR A 297 3.92 5.06 15.84
CA TYR A 297 3.03 5.74 14.89
C TYR A 297 3.30 5.33 13.43
N GLN A 298 2.23 5.20 12.64
CA GLN A 298 2.31 5.10 11.18
C GLN A 298 1.16 5.86 10.51
N ARG A 299 1.48 6.55 9.40
CA ARG A 299 0.50 7.10 8.47
C ARG A 299 0.64 6.45 7.11
N THR A 300 -0.46 6.17 6.42
CA THR A 300 -0.47 5.64 5.06
C THR A 300 -1.58 6.29 4.25
N GLY A 301 -1.16 6.99 3.20
CA GLY A 301 -2.05 7.49 2.16
C GLY A 301 -2.01 6.55 0.96
N PHE A 302 -3.18 6.23 0.41
CA PHE A 302 -3.30 5.32 -0.72
C PHE A 302 -4.39 5.78 -1.69
N ILE A 303 -4.08 5.73 -2.99
CA ILE A 303 -5.03 6.00 -4.07
C ILE A 303 -4.85 4.90 -5.12
N LEU A 304 -5.95 4.23 -5.46
CA LEU A 304 -6.06 3.33 -6.60
C LEU A 304 -7.27 3.75 -7.43
N ASN A 305 -7.00 4.28 -8.63
CA ASN A 305 -8.00 4.79 -9.56
C ASN A 305 -7.57 4.51 -11.00
N GLU A 306 -8.28 5.09 -11.97
CA GLU A 306 -8.08 4.83 -13.38
C GLU A 306 -6.76 5.36 -13.98
N ASN A 307 -6.07 6.26 -13.28
CA ASN A 307 -5.01 7.08 -13.89
C ASN A 307 -3.62 6.49 -13.70
N GLY A 308 -3.23 6.15 -12.47
CA GLY A 308 -1.84 5.91 -12.13
C GLY A 308 -0.82 7.08 -12.37
N ALA A 309 -0.75 7.71 -13.55
CA ALA A 309 0.01 8.92 -14.05
C ALA A 309 0.69 8.74 -15.47
N VAL A 310 0.85 9.82 -16.26
CA VAL A 310 0.84 9.80 -17.76
C VAL A 310 2.18 10.20 -18.46
N VAL A 311 2.50 9.55 -19.61
CA VAL A 311 3.46 9.85 -20.72
C VAL A 311 3.02 8.93 -21.89
N GLU A 312 2.89 9.46 -23.11
CA GLU A 312 2.40 8.79 -24.33
C GLU A 312 3.52 8.51 -25.36
N SER A 313 3.42 7.38 -26.07
CA SER A 313 4.15 7.07 -27.32
C SER A 313 3.39 5.97 -28.07
N GLU A 314 3.23 6.13 -29.38
CA GLU A 314 2.46 5.23 -30.26
C GLU A 314 3.38 4.52 -31.28
N ALA A 315 3.11 3.24 -31.56
CA ALA A 315 3.64 2.50 -32.71
C ALA A 315 2.71 1.33 -33.08
N SER A 316 2.56 1.04 -34.38
CA SER A 316 1.73 -0.07 -34.90
C SER A 316 2.49 -0.92 -35.93
N PHE A 317 2.32 -2.25 -35.87
CA PHE A 317 2.70 -3.21 -36.92
C PHE A 317 1.60 -4.28 -37.04
N ALA A 318 1.24 -4.66 -38.26
CA ALA A 318 0.32 -5.74 -38.56
C ALA A 318 1.08 -6.96 -39.09
N LEU A 319 0.71 -8.15 -38.60
CA LEU A 319 1.13 -9.43 -39.17
C LEU A 319 -0.12 -10.28 -39.39
N ASP A 320 -0.25 -10.77 -40.62
CA ASP A 320 -1.25 -11.76 -40.99
C ASP A 320 -0.75 -13.14 -40.54
N SER A 321 -1.56 -13.90 -39.80
CA SER A 321 -1.22 -15.27 -39.46
C SER A 321 -2.39 -16.19 -39.77
N ALA A 322 -2.14 -17.07 -40.73
CA ALA A 322 -3.05 -18.07 -41.25
C ALA A 322 -3.66 -18.97 -40.16
N SER A 323 -4.97 -19.20 -40.29
CA SER A 323 -5.70 -20.43 -39.98
C SER A 323 -5.21 -21.25 -38.77
N ALA A 324 -5.66 -20.86 -37.58
CA ALA A 324 -5.76 -21.76 -36.43
C ALA A 324 -7.23 -22.17 -36.20
N GLU A 325 -7.44 -23.38 -35.70
CA GLU A 325 -8.78 -23.89 -35.33
C GLU A 325 -9.54 -22.92 -34.41
N PRO A 326 -10.88 -22.89 -34.45
CA PRO A 326 -11.67 -21.90 -33.72
C PRO A 326 -11.37 -21.98 -32.21
N VAL A 327 -10.70 -20.95 -31.71
CA VAL A 327 -10.45 -20.76 -30.27
C VAL A 327 -11.81 -20.64 -29.58
N LYS A 328 -12.06 -21.47 -28.57
CA LYS A 328 -13.28 -21.37 -27.75
C LYS A 328 -13.28 -20.02 -27.02
N ILE A 329 -14.08 -19.07 -27.49
CA ILE A 329 -14.24 -17.76 -26.86
C ILE A 329 -15.28 -17.90 -25.74
N VAL A 330 -14.83 -17.76 -24.49
CA VAL A 330 -15.71 -17.73 -23.31
C VAL A 330 -15.56 -16.35 -22.67
N PRO A 331 -16.63 -15.54 -22.60
CA PRO A 331 -16.58 -14.24 -21.95
C PRO A 331 -16.25 -14.39 -20.46
N LYS A 332 -15.41 -13.49 -19.95
CA LYS A 332 -15.01 -13.41 -18.54
C LYS A 332 -15.48 -12.08 -17.95
N LYS A 333 -16.19 -12.15 -16.84
CA LYS A 333 -16.74 -11.00 -16.11
C LYS A 333 -16.03 -10.88 -14.77
N MET A 334 -14.88 -10.21 -14.79
CA MET A 334 -13.95 -10.10 -13.66
C MET A 334 -14.24 -8.86 -12.81
N LEU A 335 -15.36 -8.89 -12.07
CA LEU A 335 -15.76 -7.78 -11.21
C LEU A 335 -15.22 -7.96 -9.79
N PHE A 336 -14.60 -6.93 -9.22
CA PHE A 336 -14.26 -6.87 -7.79
C PHE A 336 -15.43 -6.29 -6.99
N ASP A 337 -16.54 -7.03 -6.94
CA ASP A 337 -17.83 -6.66 -6.32
C ASP A 337 -18.08 -7.29 -4.94
N LYS A 338 -17.07 -7.97 -4.41
CA LYS A 338 -17.05 -8.62 -3.08
C LYS A 338 -15.61 -8.75 -2.62
N PRO A 339 -15.33 -9.27 -1.40
CA PRO A 339 -14.01 -9.18 -0.81
C PRO A 339 -12.86 -9.67 -1.70
N PHE A 340 -11.80 -8.87 -1.70
CA PHE A 340 -10.62 -9.10 -2.53
C PHE A 340 -9.37 -8.51 -1.87
N PHE A 341 -8.21 -8.92 -2.39
CA PHE A 341 -6.92 -8.43 -1.93
C PHE A 341 -6.29 -7.53 -2.99
N VAL A 342 -5.71 -6.42 -2.54
CA VAL A 342 -4.78 -5.59 -3.31
C VAL A 342 -3.38 -5.89 -2.78
N ILE A 343 -2.47 -6.35 -3.64
CA ILE A 343 -1.09 -6.69 -3.28
C ILE A 343 -0.15 -5.90 -4.20
N ILE A 344 0.70 -5.06 -3.63
CA ILE A 344 1.66 -4.26 -4.38
C ILE A 344 3.08 -4.67 -3.98
N LYS A 345 3.88 -5.02 -4.99
CA LYS A 345 5.23 -5.54 -4.79
C LYS A 345 6.16 -5.19 -5.94
N ARG A 346 7.47 -5.25 -5.67
CA ARG A 346 8.44 -5.38 -6.75
C ARG A 346 8.25 -6.72 -7.46
N ALA A 347 8.42 -6.74 -8.78
CA ALA A 347 8.27 -7.92 -9.62
C ALA A 347 9.21 -9.06 -9.18
N ASN A 348 10.45 -8.70 -8.78
CA ASN A 348 11.48 -9.64 -8.33
C ASN A 348 11.51 -9.91 -6.82
N SER A 349 10.72 -9.21 -6.01
CA SER A 349 10.68 -9.45 -4.57
C SER A 349 9.79 -10.65 -4.25
N ASN A 350 10.05 -11.36 -3.15
CA ASN A 350 9.16 -12.42 -2.69
C ASN A 350 7.88 -11.85 -2.08
N ASN A 351 8.02 -10.81 -1.27
CA ASN A 351 6.94 -10.25 -0.47
C ASN A 351 6.55 -8.85 -0.93
N PRO A 352 5.32 -8.42 -0.66
CA PRO A 352 4.86 -7.07 -0.93
C PRO A 352 5.30 -6.06 0.12
N TYR A 353 5.41 -4.80 -0.29
CA TYR A 353 5.57 -3.67 0.62
C TYR A 353 4.22 -3.05 1.03
N PHE A 354 3.13 -3.41 0.33
CA PHE A 354 1.77 -3.01 0.66
C PHE A 354 0.78 -4.12 0.35
N VAL A 355 -0.13 -4.40 1.29
CA VAL A 355 -1.25 -5.32 1.11
C VAL A 355 -2.49 -4.74 1.76
N MET A 356 -3.62 -4.85 1.08
CA MET A 356 -4.92 -4.50 1.63
C MET A 356 -5.90 -5.65 1.38
N TYR A 357 -6.57 -6.09 2.44
CA TYR A 357 -7.79 -6.87 2.33
C TYR A 357 -8.99 -5.93 2.34
N VAL A 358 -9.69 -5.86 1.22
CA VAL A 358 -10.91 -5.07 1.04
C VAL A 358 -12.09 -5.97 1.37
N GLN A 359 -12.65 -5.82 2.58
CA GLN A 359 -13.75 -6.66 3.08
C GLN A 359 -15.09 -5.92 3.03
N ASN A 360 -15.08 -4.59 3.14
CA ASN A 360 -16.26 -3.72 3.17
C ASN A 360 -15.97 -2.39 2.46
N THR A 361 -16.95 -1.48 2.46
CA THR A 361 -16.90 -0.23 1.69
C THR A 361 -16.35 0.98 2.45
N GLU A 362 -15.87 0.83 3.69
CA GLU A 362 -15.40 1.95 4.51
C GLU A 362 -14.22 2.72 3.87
N LEU A 363 -13.35 2.03 3.14
CA LEU A 363 -12.21 2.63 2.42
C LEU A 363 -12.43 2.77 0.90
N LEU A 364 -13.63 2.46 0.42
CA LEU A 364 -14.01 2.58 -0.99
C LEU A 364 -14.65 3.94 -1.25
N THR A 365 -14.47 4.46 -2.47
CA THR A 365 -15.15 5.68 -2.89
C THR A 365 -16.61 5.33 -3.22
N LYS A 366 -17.52 5.74 -2.35
CA LYS A 366 -18.97 5.58 -2.54
C LYS A 366 -19.47 6.57 -3.59
N GLU A 367 -20.55 6.20 -4.26
CA GLU A 367 -21.30 7.10 -5.15
C GLU A 367 -21.98 8.22 -4.37
#